data_AF-A0A7X8YMP6-F1
#
_entry.id   AF-A0A7X8YMP6-F1
#
_cell.length_a   1.000
_cell.length_b   1.000
_cell.length_c   1.000
_cell.angle_alpha   90.00
_cell.angle_beta   90.00
_cell.angle_gamma   90.00
#
_symmetry.space_group_name_H-M   'P 1'
#
loop_
_entity.id
_entity.type
_entity.pdbx_description
1 polymer ?
#
loop_
_entity_poly.entity_id
_entity_poly.type
_entity_poly.pdbx_seq_one_letter_code
_entity_poly.pdbx_strand_id
1 'polypeptide(L)' 'MPNIKPISELRNYGEVLRDVAIGSPVFLTKNGHGRYVVMDIEEYREYEKMLAWRKLKSELDKGERSGEEHGW' A
#
# COMPACT_ATOMS: atom_id res chain seq x y z
N MET A 1 -14.69 -5.27 -5.88
CA MET A 1 -13.98 -5.01 -7.16
C MET A 1 -13.11 -3.78 -6.96
N PRO A 2 -11.87 -3.73 -7.48
CA PRO A 2 -11.02 -2.55 -7.35
C PRO A 2 -11.64 -1.34 -8.06
N ASN A 3 -11.60 -0.17 -7.43
CA ASN A 3 -12.09 1.07 -8.02
C ASN A 3 -11.03 1.62 -8.99
N ILE A 4 -11.27 1.50 -10.30
CA ILE A 4 -10.31 1.84 -11.33
C ILE A 4 -10.86 3.00 -12.16
N LYS A 5 -10.06 4.07 -12.30
CA LYS A 5 -10.41 5.27 -13.08
C LYS A 5 -9.27 5.66 -14.03
N PRO A 6 -9.54 6.25 -15.21
CA PRO A 6 -8.45 6.81 -16.02
C PRO A 6 -7.87 8.05 -15.35
N ILE A 7 -6.59 8.31 -15.54
CA ILE A 7 -5.89 9.47 -14.95
C ILE A 7 -6.51 10.81 -15.40
N SER A 8 -7.22 10.83 -16.53
CA SER A 8 -7.97 11.99 -16.99
C SER A 8 -9.09 12.43 -16.05
N GLU A 9 -9.60 11.54 -15.19
CA GLU A 9 -10.61 11.88 -14.16
C GLU A 9 -10.08 12.89 -13.14
N LEU A 10 -8.76 13.00 -12.97
CA LEU A 10 -8.16 14.01 -12.09
C LEU A 10 -8.42 15.46 -12.56
N ARG A 11 -8.89 15.67 -13.80
CA ARG A 11 -9.40 16.99 -14.23
C ARG A 11 -10.56 17.45 -13.35
N ASN A 12 -11.37 16.51 -12.85
CA ASN A 12 -12.41 16.73 -11.85
C ASN A 12 -12.09 15.91 -10.58
N TYR A 13 -10.96 16.23 -9.95
CA TYR A 13 -10.42 15.47 -8.82
C TYR A 13 -11.43 15.28 -7.67
N GLY A 14 -12.42 16.17 -7.51
CA GLY A 14 -13.46 16.03 -6.50
C GLY A 14 -14.26 14.73 -6.62
N GLU A 15 -14.48 14.20 -7.82
CA GLU A 15 -15.19 12.92 -8.01
C GLU A 15 -14.31 11.73 -7.67
N VAL A 16 -13.01 11.85 -7.95
CA VAL A 16 -12.02 10.83 -7.56
C VAL A 16 -11.93 10.75 -6.04
N LEU A 17 -11.83 11.89 -5.36
CA LEU A 17 -11.70 11.94 -3.90
C LEU A 17 -12.95 11.45 -3.15
N ARG A 18 -14.15 11.64 -3.70
CA ARG A 18 -15.39 11.11 -3.09
C ARG A 18 -15.40 9.58 -2.99
N ASP A 19 -14.70 8.90 -3.88
CA ASP A 19 -14.67 7.45 -3.91
C ASP A 19 -13.49 6.85 -3.12
N VAL A 20 -12.65 7.70 -2.53
CA VAL A 20 -11.52 7.30 -1.68
C VAL A 20 -12.01 7.20 -0.24
N ALA A 21 -11.92 6.00 0.33
CA ALA A 21 -12.20 5.74 1.74
C ALA A 21 -11.28 4.63 2.24
N ILE A 22 -11.22 4.44 3.56
CA ILE A 22 -10.44 3.36 4.18
C ILE A 22 -10.88 2.00 3.61
N GLY A 23 -9.94 1.26 3.03
CA GLY A 23 -10.17 -0.04 2.41
C GLY A 23 -10.79 0.05 1.01
N SER A 24 -10.96 1.26 0.48
CA SER A 24 -11.47 1.57 -0.85
C SER A 24 -10.56 2.57 -1.57
N PRO A 25 -9.31 2.19 -1.89
CA PRO A 25 -8.42 3.03 -2.68
C PRO A 25 -8.88 3.12 -4.14
N VAL A 26 -8.57 4.23 -4.79
CA VAL A 26 -8.79 4.43 -6.23
C VAL A 26 -7.50 4.18 -7.00
N PHE A 27 -7.53 3.28 -7.96
CA PHE A 27 -6.44 2.97 -8.87
C PHE A 27 -6.59 3.78 -10.15
N LEU A 28 -5.56 4.54 -10.50
CA LEU A 28 -5.55 5.35 -11.71
C LEU A 28 -4.78 4.66 -12.83
N THR A 29 -5.38 4.64 -14.02
CA THR A 29 -4.77 4.08 -15.23
C THR A 29 -4.31 5.17 -16.18
N LYS A 30 -3.20 4.90 -16.90
CA LYS A 30 -2.76 5.69 -18.05
C LYS A 30 -2.69 4.75 -19.24
N ASN A 31 -3.46 5.05 -20.29
CA ASN A 31 -3.58 4.21 -21.49
C ASN A 31 -3.96 2.75 -21.17
N GLY A 32 -4.91 2.54 -20.25
CA GLY A 32 -5.36 1.20 -19.84
C GLY A 32 -4.45 0.48 -18.83
N HIS A 33 -3.28 1.03 -18.49
CA HIS A 33 -2.36 0.42 -17.53
C HIS A 33 -2.41 1.13 -16.18
N GLY A 34 -2.54 0.35 -15.09
CA GLY A 34 -2.44 0.88 -13.73
C GLY A 34 -1.12 1.60 -13.50
N ARG A 35 -1.18 2.80 -12.90
CA ARG A 35 0.00 3.65 -12.74
C ARG A 35 0.09 4.33 -11.39
N TYR A 36 -1.04 4.75 -10.81
CA TYR A 36 -1.07 5.44 -9.53
C TYR A 36 -2.20 4.89 -8.65
N VAL A 37 -2.12 5.20 -7.36
CA VAL A 37 -3.16 4.90 -6.37
C VAL A 37 -3.43 6.16 -5.56
N VAL A 38 -4.70 6.44 -5.29
CA VAL A 38 -5.15 7.44 -4.32
C VAL A 38 -5.80 6.68 -3.18
N MET A 39 -5.36 6.91 -1.95
CA MET A 39 -5.83 6.20 -0.76
C MET A 39 -6.04 7.18 0.39
N ASP A 40 -6.84 6.76 1.37
CA ASP A 40 -7.01 7.51 2.60
C ASP A 40 -5.66 7.60 3.36
N ILE A 41 -5.46 8.72 4.06
CA ILE A 41 -4.18 8.98 4.74
C ILE A 41 -3.94 8.02 5.91
N GLU A 42 -4.99 7.60 6.63
CA GLU A 42 -4.84 6.65 7.73
C GLU A 42 -4.59 5.23 7.20
N GLU A 43 -5.18 4.87 6.06
CA GLU A 43 -4.86 3.63 5.36
C GLU A 43 -3.39 3.60 4.91
N TYR A 44 -2.89 4.70 4.36
CA TYR A 44 -1.47 4.83 4.01
C TYR A 44 -0.54 4.66 5.22
N ARG A 45 -0.86 5.30 6.36
CA ARG A 45 -0.07 5.16 7.59
C ARG A 45 -0.04 3.74 8.13
N GLU A 46 -1.16 3.03 8.07
CA GLU A 46 -1.21 1.63 8.51
C GLU A 46 -0.42 0.71 7.58
N TYR A 47 -0.45 0.98 6.27
CA TYR A 47 0.40 0.30 5.30
C TYR A 47 1.90 0.52 5.58
N GLU A 48 2.31 1.74 5.94
CA GLU A 48 3.70 2.02 6.33
C GLU A 48 4.14 1.22 7.57
N LYS A 49 3.29 1.18 8.61
CA LYS A 49 3.57 0.36 9.81
C LYS A 49 3.70 -1.12 9.46
N MET A 50 2.81 -1.64 8.61
CA MET A 50 2.87 -3.03 8.16
C MET A 50 4.18 -3.35 7.43
N LEU A 51 4.66 -2.44 6.57
CA LEU A 51 5.96 -2.61 5.90
C LEU A 51 7.12 -2.61 6.90
N ALA A 52 7.11 -1.70 7.87
CA ALA A 52 8.12 -1.64 8.91
C ALA A 52 8.12 -2.93 9.77
N TRP A 53 6.93 -3.39 10.15
CA TRP A 53 6.74 -4.64 10.89
C TRP A 53 7.28 -5.85 10.10
N ARG A 54 6.96 -5.95 8.81
CA ARG A 54 7.46 -7.03 7.95
C ARG A 54 8.98 -7.05 7.89
N LYS A 55 9.61 -5.87 7.78
CA LYS A 55 11.08 -5.76 7.80
C LYS A 55 11.64 -6.21 9.15
N LEU A 56 11.08 -5.70 10.26
CA LEU A 56 11.51 -6.09 11.60
C LEU A 56 11.40 -7.60 11.81
N LYS A 57 10.25 -8.18 11.47
CA LYS A 57 10.03 -9.63 11.56
C LYS A 57 11.06 -10.41 10.75
N SER A 58 11.34 -9.98 9.52
CA SER A 58 12.35 -10.66 8.68
C SER A 58 13.75 -10.64 9.30
N GLU A 59 14.13 -9.60 10.05
CA GLU A 59 15.43 -9.55 10.72
C GLU A 59 15.44 -10.38 12.00
N LEU A 60 14.34 -10.41 12.76
CA LEU A 60 14.18 -11.31 13.91
C LEU A 60 14.28 -12.78 13.49
N ASP A 61 13.57 -13.19 12.43
CA ASP A 61 13.60 -14.55 11.89
C ASP A 61 15.01 -14.95 11.39
N LYS A 62 15.87 -13.98 11.01
CA LYS A 62 17.28 -14.24 10.68
C LYS A 62 18.12 -14.40 11.94
N GLY A 63 17.92 -13.53 12.93
CA GLY A 63 18.60 -13.60 14.21
C GLY A 63 18.35 -14.92 14.93
N GLU A 64 17.09 -15.37 14.99
CA GLU A 64 16.68 -16.65 15.59
C GLU A 64 17.45 -17.82 14.96
N ARG A 65 17.40 -17.95 13.63
CA ARG A 65 18.14 -19.00 12.90
C ARG A 65 19.65 -18.93 13.13
N SER A 66 20.23 -17.73 13.16
CA SER A 66 21.67 -17.60 13.42
C SER A 66 22.05 -18.05 14.83
N GLY A 67 21.18 -17.81 15.83
CA GLY A 67 21.36 -18.26 17.21
C GLY A 67 21.26 -19.79 17.34
N GLU A 68 20.31 -20.41 16.63
CA GLU A 68 20.16 -21.87 16.56
C GLU A 68 21.37 -22.54 15.89
N GLU A 69 21.91 -21.96 14.80
CA GLU A 69 23.04 -22.53 14.05
C GLU A 69 24.39 -22.36 14.75
N HIS A 70 24.60 -21.24 15.45
CA HIS A 70 25.90 -20.91 16.06
C HIS A 70 25.99 -21.21 17.56
N GLY A 71 24.93 -21.77 18.16
CA GLY A 71 24.92 -22.27 19.53
C GLY A 71 25.14 -21.18 20.58
N TRP A 72 24.09 -20.44 20.88
CA TRP A 72 23.94 -19.74 22.17
C TRP A 72 22.95 -20.48 23.05
#